data_AF-A0A327KZT0-F1
#
_entry.id   AF-A0A327KZT0-F1
#
_cell.length_a   1.000
_cell.length_b   1.000
_cell.length_c   1.000
_cell.angle_alpha   90.00
_cell.angle_beta   90.00
_cell.angle_gamma   90.00
#
_symmetry.space_group_name_H-M   'P 1'
#
loop_
_entity.id
_entity.type
_entity.pdbx_description
1 polymer ?
#
loop_
_entity_poly.entity_id
_entity_poly.type
_entity_poly.pdbx_seq_one_letter_code
_entity_poly.pdbx_strand_id
1 'polypeptide(L)'
;MRAADPVRSDQELVGLMLRCGDFDLEVLPIVIPPLPPRAKPSVTLGSLRGTRTYEGSAAPPGSAILLPSEAAANAKESWFGSPELEIGILHDGTTIKGVVALDGISTAVGTLTAACATR
;
A
#
# COMPACT_ATOMS: atom_id res chain seq x y z
N MET A 1 -8.42 -5.03 -3.50
CA MET A 1 -7.13 -4.75 -4.17
C MET A 1 -7.36 -3.73 -5.26
N ARG A 2 -6.41 -2.81 -5.47
CA ARG A 2 -6.35 -1.88 -6.60
C ARG A 2 -5.06 -2.12 -7.37
N ALA A 3 -5.18 -2.29 -8.69
CA ALA A 3 -4.02 -2.48 -9.56
C ALA A 3 -3.27 -1.16 -9.75
N ALA A 4 -1.96 -1.27 -9.97
CA ALA A 4 -1.14 -0.15 -10.41
C ALA A 4 -1.52 0.26 -11.84
N ASP A 5 -1.34 1.55 -12.13
CA ASP A 5 -1.48 2.09 -13.47
C ASP A 5 -0.36 1.52 -14.36
N PRO A 6 -0.70 0.73 -15.41
CA PRO A 6 0.31 0.03 -16.20
C PRO A 6 1.13 0.95 -17.12
N VAL A 7 0.70 2.20 -17.31
CA VAL A 7 1.41 3.20 -18.13
C VAL A 7 2.32 4.06 -17.28
N ARG A 8 1.94 4.31 -16.01
CA ARG A 8 2.66 5.22 -15.10
C ARG A 8 3.45 4.52 -13.99
N SER A 9 3.44 3.19 -13.96
CA SER A 9 4.13 2.38 -12.94
C SER A 9 5.19 1.49 -13.54
N ASP A 10 6.22 1.23 -12.76
CA ASP A 10 7.20 0.19 -13.05
C ASP A 10 6.49 -1.18 -13.08
N GLN A 11 6.97 -2.09 -13.94
CA GLN A 11 6.36 -3.42 -14.12
C GLN A 11 6.39 -4.24 -12.84
N GLU A 12 7.31 -3.89 -11.94
CA GLU A 12 7.51 -4.54 -10.67
C GLU A 12 6.42 -4.20 -9.64
N LEU A 13 5.66 -3.12 -9.83
CA LEU A 13 4.53 -2.78 -8.97
C LEU A 13 3.22 -3.37 -9.53
N VAL A 14 2.64 -4.32 -8.81
CA VAL A 14 1.34 -4.91 -9.16
C VAL A 14 0.18 -4.02 -8.69
N GLY A 15 0.33 -3.41 -7.51
CA GLY A 15 -0.69 -2.52 -6.96
C GLY A 15 -0.71 -2.48 -5.45
N LEU A 16 -1.89 -2.18 -4.90
CA LEU A 16 -2.13 -1.96 -3.48
C LEU A 16 -3.29 -2.81 -2.98
N MET A 17 -3.08 -3.50 -1.87
CA MET A 17 -4.10 -4.27 -1.18
C MET A 17 -4.37 -3.69 0.19
N LEU A 18 -5.66 -3.62 0.53
CA LEU A 18 -6.14 -3.40 1.89
C LEU A 18 -6.86 -4.66 2.33
N ARG A 19 -6.59 -5.14 3.55
CA ARG A 19 -7.29 -6.30 4.15
C ARG A 19 -7.43 -6.12 5.65
N CYS A 20 -8.24 -6.94 6.30
CA CYS A 20 -8.28 -7.00 7.77
C CYS A 20 -7.00 -7.68 8.30
N GLY A 21 -6.26 -6.98 9.16
CA GLY A 21 -5.28 -7.56 10.07
C GLY A 21 -5.93 -7.98 11.39
N ASP A 22 -5.08 -8.18 12.39
CA ASP A 22 -5.50 -8.65 13.71
C ASP A 22 -6.19 -7.54 14.53
N PHE A 23 -5.76 -6.29 14.37
CA PHE A 23 -6.25 -5.15 15.16
C PHE A 23 -6.88 -4.05 14.30
N ASP A 24 -6.49 -3.94 13.04
CA ASP A 24 -6.98 -2.92 12.11
C ASP A 24 -6.78 -3.37 10.66
N LEU A 25 -7.03 -2.49 9.69
CA LEU A 25 -6.62 -2.65 8.31
C LEU A 25 -5.11 -2.80 8.18
N GLU A 26 -4.70 -3.70 7.30
CA GLU A 26 -3.33 -3.79 6.81
C GLU A 26 -3.26 -3.16 5.42
N VAL A 27 -2.21 -2.36 5.21
CA VAL A 27 -1.88 -1.78 3.91
C VAL A 27 -0.72 -2.56 3.32
N LEU A 28 -0.93 -3.14 2.13
CA LEU A 28 0.07 -3.97 1.46
C LEU A 28 0.31 -3.55 0.00
N PRO A 29 1.40 -2.82 -0.30
CA PRO A 29 1.93 -2.76 -1.66
C PRO A 29 2.31 -4.17 -2.13
N ILE A 30 1.96 -4.47 -3.38
CA ILE A 30 2.14 -5.78 -4.00
C ILE A 30 3.14 -5.64 -5.15
N VAL A 31 4.18 -6.47 -5.15
CA VAL A 31 5.29 -6.41 -6.09
C VAL A 31 5.62 -7.76 -6.72
N ILE A 32 6.22 -7.70 -7.91
CA ILE A 32 6.82 -8.83 -8.63
C ILE A 32 8.17 -8.35 -9.20
N PRO A 33 9.27 -9.11 -9.08
CA PRO A 33 9.39 -10.39 -8.37
C PRO A 33 9.18 -10.24 -6.86
N PRO A 34 8.87 -11.34 -6.14
CA PRO A 34 8.78 -11.31 -4.67
C PRO A 34 10.08 -10.80 -4.05
N LEU A 35 9.97 -10.00 -2.99
CA LEU A 35 11.14 -9.58 -2.21
C LEU A 35 11.72 -10.76 -1.43
N PRO A 36 13.03 -10.75 -1.13
CA PRO A 36 13.66 -11.74 -0.27
C PRO A 36 12.95 -11.86 1.09
N PRO A 37 12.92 -13.05 1.71
CA PRO A 37 12.40 -13.21 3.06
C PRO A 37 13.09 -12.24 4.03
N ARG A 38 12.30 -11.63 4.93
CA ARG A 38 12.78 -10.64 5.93
C ARG A 38 13.31 -9.33 5.34
N ALA A 39 13.10 -9.06 4.05
CA ALA A 39 13.37 -7.74 3.48
C ALA A 39 12.55 -6.67 4.23
N LYS A 40 13.21 -5.53 4.46
CA LYS A 40 12.64 -4.34 5.10
C LYS A 40 12.66 -3.15 4.15
N PRO A 41 11.81 -3.14 3.10
CA PRO A 41 11.77 -2.04 2.15
C PRO A 41 11.28 -0.76 2.82
N SER A 42 11.85 0.38 2.41
CA SER A 42 11.30 1.69 2.74
C SER A 42 10.23 2.06 1.72
N VAL A 43 8.99 2.25 2.17
CA VAL A 43 7.84 2.53 1.31
C VAL A 43 7.35 3.94 1.54
N THR A 44 7.36 4.73 0.48
CA THR A 44 6.85 6.09 0.43
C THR A 44 5.49 6.10 -0.25
N LEU A 45 4.48 6.67 0.42
CA LEU A 45 3.14 6.86 -0.10
C LEU A 45 2.87 8.36 -0.22
N GLY A 46 2.59 8.83 -1.44
CA GLY A 46 2.28 10.22 -1.77
C GLY A 46 0.82 10.39 -2.15
N SER A 47 0.12 11.32 -1.51
CA SER A 47 -1.23 11.75 -1.89
C SER A 47 -1.29 13.27 -2.03
N LEU A 48 -2.44 13.82 -2.43
CA LEU A 48 -2.64 15.28 -2.48
C LEU A 48 -2.44 15.96 -1.12
N ARG A 49 -2.60 15.21 -0.01
CA ARG A 49 -2.45 15.72 1.35
C ARG A 49 -1.02 15.60 1.88
N GLY A 50 -0.10 15.07 1.07
CA GLY A 50 1.32 14.98 1.37
C GLY A 50 1.88 13.57 1.24
N THR A 51 3.14 13.44 1.61
CA THR A 51 3.92 12.21 1.43
C THR A 51 4.37 11.68 2.78
N ARG A 52 4.28 10.37 2.99
CA ARG A 52 4.78 9.68 4.19
C ARG A 52 5.59 8.46 3.82
N THR A 53 6.63 8.18 4.59
CA THR A 53 7.52 7.03 4.39
C THR A 53 7.43 6.10 5.60
N TYR A 54 7.44 4.80 5.33
CA TYR A 54 7.25 3.72 6.28
C TYR A 54 8.31 2.64 6.06
N GLU A 55 8.83 2.05 7.14
CA GLU A 55 9.57 0.79 7.03
C GLU A 55 8.55 -0.36 6.94
N GLY A 56 8.52 -1.04 5.80
CA GLY A 56 7.67 -2.21 5.57
C GLY A 56 8.38 -3.52 5.90
N SER A 57 7.64 -4.62 5.87
CA SER A 57 8.17 -5.97 6.00
C SER A 57 7.61 -6.89 4.92
N ALA A 58 8.47 -7.67 4.26
CA ALA A 58 8.00 -8.63 3.26
C ALA A 58 7.21 -9.78 3.92
N ALA A 59 5.91 -9.84 3.64
CA ALA A 59 5.02 -10.90 4.09
C ALA A 59 5.14 -12.13 3.17
N PRO A 60 5.23 -13.36 3.71
CA PRO A 60 5.33 -14.58 2.89
C PRO A 60 4.19 -14.67 1.84
N PRO A 61 4.48 -14.95 0.55
CA PRO A 61 5.75 -15.44 0.00
C PRO A 61 6.76 -14.37 -0.48
N GLY A 62 6.58 -13.09 -0.13
CA GLY A 62 7.50 -11.98 -0.45
C GLY A 62 6.93 -10.96 -1.44
N SER A 63 5.81 -11.27 -2.10
CA SER A 63 5.14 -10.36 -3.03
C SER A 63 4.33 -9.26 -2.34
N ALA A 64 4.05 -9.38 -1.05
CA ALA A 64 3.31 -8.39 -0.29
C ALA A 64 4.22 -7.73 0.73
N ILE A 65 4.17 -6.41 0.81
CA ILE A 65 4.92 -5.63 1.80
C ILE A 65 3.94 -5.18 2.87
N LEU A 66 3.99 -5.75 4.06
CA LEU A 66 3.17 -5.31 5.18
C LEU A 66 3.72 -3.99 5.73
N LEU A 67 2.92 -2.93 5.64
CA LEU A 67 3.20 -1.64 6.24
C LEU A 67 2.74 -1.61 7.72
N PRO A 68 3.34 -0.74 8.55
CA PRO A 68 2.96 -0.62 9.95
C PRO A 68 1.58 0.07 10.08
N SER A 69 0.97 -0.02 11.26
CA SER A 69 -0.41 0.45 11.52
C SER A 69 -0.66 1.92 11.20
N GLU A 70 0.38 2.76 11.24
CA GLU A 70 0.34 4.17 10.90
C GLU A 70 0.01 4.40 9.41
N ALA A 71 0.28 3.42 8.55
CA ALA A 71 -0.14 3.45 7.14
C ALA A 71 -1.66 3.26 7.03
N ALA A 72 -2.26 2.44 7.88
CA ALA A 72 -3.71 2.25 7.93
C ALA A 72 -4.44 3.51 8.41
N ALA A 73 -3.91 4.17 9.45
CA ALA A 73 -4.40 5.46 9.90
C ALA A 73 -4.30 6.51 8.77
N ASN A 74 -3.19 6.53 8.03
CA ASN A 74 -3.03 7.42 6.88
C ASN A 74 -4.03 7.12 5.76
N ALA A 75 -4.30 5.85 5.47
CA ALA A 75 -5.30 5.44 4.47
C ALA A 75 -6.71 5.93 4.83
N LYS A 76 -7.05 5.89 6.13
CA LYS A 76 -8.32 6.36 6.70
C LYS A 76 -8.43 7.87 6.85
N GLU A 77 -7.43 8.66 6.50
CA GLU A 77 -7.48 10.11 6.70
C GLU A 77 -7.01 10.87 5.46
N SER A 78 -5.83 10.51 4.96
CA SER A 78 -5.08 11.29 3.98
C SER A 78 -5.32 10.89 2.53
N TRP A 79 -5.93 9.72 2.29
CA TRP A 79 -6.25 9.27 0.92
C TRP A 79 -7.61 9.79 0.47
N PHE A 80 -8.46 10.23 1.40
CA PHE A 80 -9.76 10.82 1.07
C PHE A 80 -9.62 12.09 0.24
N GLY A 81 -10.27 12.07 -0.93
CA GLY A 81 -10.26 13.17 -1.89
C GLY A 81 -9.00 13.24 -2.75
N SER A 82 -8.05 12.32 -2.60
CA SER A 82 -6.95 12.17 -3.56
C SER A 82 -7.42 11.28 -4.71
N PRO A 83 -7.21 11.66 -5.99
CA PRO A 83 -7.59 10.85 -7.14
C PRO A 83 -6.66 9.64 -7.31
N GLU A 84 -5.43 9.75 -6.82
CA GLU A 84 -4.40 8.74 -6.94
C GLU A 84 -3.43 8.75 -5.75
N LEU A 85 -2.72 7.65 -5.60
CA LEU A 85 -1.65 7.48 -4.63
C LEU A 85 -0.37 7.10 -5.38
N GLU A 86 0.66 7.91 -5.19
CA GLU A 86 2.02 7.58 -5.63
C GLU A 86 2.64 6.61 -4.62
N ILE A 87 3.29 5.57 -5.13
CA ILE A 87 3.97 4.55 -4.33
C ILE A 87 5.43 4.50 -4.79
N GLY A 88 6.34 4.68 -3.85
CA GLY A 88 7.78 4.44 -4.03
C GLY A 88 8.24 3.36 -3.05
N ILE A 89 8.99 2.37 -3.53
CA ILE A 89 9.52 1.28 -2.71
C ILE A 89 11.02 1.24 -2.94
N LEU A 90 11.79 1.54 -1.91
CA LEU A 90 13.25 1.46 -1.91
C LEU A 90 13.69 0.20 -1.17
N HIS A 91 14.41 -0.67 -1.88
CA HIS A 91 14.99 -1.88 -1.32
C HIS A 91 16.35 -2.17 -1.98
N ASP A 92 17.39 -2.38 -1.19
CA ASP A 92 18.75 -2.71 -1.64
C ASP A 92 19.28 -1.80 -2.76
N GLY A 93 19.00 -0.49 -2.65
CA GLY A 93 19.39 0.53 -3.63
C GLY A 93 18.54 0.58 -4.89
N THR A 94 17.60 -0.35 -5.07
CA THR A 94 16.64 -0.36 -6.17
C THR A 94 15.37 0.36 -5.76
N THR A 95 14.87 1.25 -6.61
CA THR A 95 13.60 1.96 -6.38
C THR A 95 12.56 1.48 -7.39
N ILE A 96 11.44 0.96 -6.89
CA ILE A 96 10.23 0.68 -7.66
C ILE A 96 9.26 1.83 -7.45
N LYS A 97 8.67 2.36 -8.51
CA LYS A 97 7.71 3.46 -8.48
C LYS A 97 6.42 3.07 -9.18
N GLY A 98 5.33 3.66 -8.74
CA GLY A 98 4.09 3.62 -9.51
C GLY A 98 2.95 4.36 -8.86
N VAL A 99 1.80 4.24 -9.49
CA VAL A 99 0.60 5.00 -9.15
C VAL A 99 -0.59 4.05 -9.07
N VAL A 100 -1.40 4.18 -8.03
CA VAL A 100 -2.69 3.49 -7.93
C VAL A 100 -3.83 4.50 -7.91
N ALA A 101 -4.86 4.27 -8.72
CA ALA A 101 -6.06 5.08 -8.68
C ALA A 101 -6.83 4.86 -7.36
N LEU A 102 -7.31 5.95 -6.78
CA LEU A 102 -8.03 5.97 -5.52
C LEU A 102 -9.55 6.14 -5.70
N ASP A 103 -10.07 5.98 -6.91
CA ASP A 103 -11.50 6.07 -7.18
C ASP A 103 -12.31 5.12 -6.28
N GLY A 104 -13.25 5.70 -5.54
CA GLY A 104 -14.09 4.97 -4.59
C GLY A 104 -13.33 4.38 -3.38
N ILE A 105 -12.06 4.74 -3.15
CA ILE A 105 -11.27 4.21 -2.03
C ILE A 105 -11.93 4.55 -0.70
N SER A 106 -12.56 5.71 -0.60
CA SER A 106 -13.21 6.16 0.63
C SER A 106 -14.28 5.18 1.11
N THR A 107 -15.20 4.86 0.20
CA THR A 107 -16.27 3.89 0.43
C THR A 107 -15.69 2.51 0.70
N ALA A 108 -14.71 2.07 -0.07
CA ALA A 108 -14.09 0.76 0.10
C ALA A 108 -13.40 0.61 1.47
N VAL A 109 -12.65 1.63 1.92
CA VAL A 109 -12.00 1.66 3.25
C VAL A 109 -13.05 1.65 4.35
N GLY A 110 -14.13 2.44 4.21
CA GLY A 110 -15.22 2.46 5.18
C GLY A 110 -15.91 1.10 5.31
N THR A 111 -16.29 0.48 4.19
CA THR A 111 -16.89 -0.87 4.17
C THR A 111 -15.95 -1.92 4.75
N LEU A 112 -14.66 -1.88 4.38
CA LEU A 112 -13.68 -2.84 4.90
C LEU A 112 -13.46 -2.67 6.40
N THR A 113 -13.34 -1.43 6.89
CA THR A 113 -13.20 -1.14 8.32
C THR A 113 -14.39 -1.67 9.12
N ALA A 114 -15.62 -1.46 8.63
CA ALA A 114 -16.82 -1.99 9.26
C ALA A 114 -16.83 -3.53 9.31
N ALA A 115 -16.40 -4.18 8.23
CA ALA A 115 -16.31 -5.64 8.17
C ALA A 115 -15.23 -6.21 9.10
N CYS A 116 -14.10 -5.53 9.27
CA CYS A 116 -13.05 -5.99 10.19
C CYS A 116 -13.47 -5.91 11.66
N ALA A 117 -14.33 -4.96 12.03
CA ALA A 117 -14.83 -4.83 13.40
C ALA A 117 -15.77 -5.97 13.83
N THR A 118 -16.31 -6.74 12.87
CA THR A 118 -17.20 -7.88 13.12
C THR A 118 -16.49 -9.24 13.11
N ARG A 119 -15.15 -9.25 13.04
CA ARG A 119 -14.35 -10.47 12.92
C ARG A 119 -14.07 -11.13 14.26
#